data_AF-A0A7V9Q1Z2-F1
#
_entry.id   AF-A0A7V9Q1Z2-F1
#
_cell.length_a   1.000
_cell.length_b   1.000
_cell.length_c   1.000
_cell.angle_alpha   90.00
_cell.angle_beta   90.00
_cell.angle_gamma   90.00
#
_symmetry.space_group_name_H-M   'P 1'
#
loop_
_entity.id
_entity.type
_entity.pdbx_description
1 polymer ?
#
loop_
_entity_poly.entity_id
_entity_poly.type
_entity_poly.pdbx_seq_one_letter_code
_entity_poly.pdbx_strand_id
1 'polypeptide(L)'
;EHFCTEKVSIGRYVVAGGELPAMVVCDAVLRRLPGSLGHGESAVEESYSVALDGGPEYPHYTRPADWRGWAVPDVLLSGHHANIRDWRADQSRRRAAGQHPVDPGLPLP
;
A
#
# COMPACT_ATOMS: atom_id res chain seq x y z
N GLU A 1 -13.76 13.52 -29.08
CA GLU A 1 -12.29 13.30 -29.08
C GLU A 1 -11.48 14.57 -28.83
N HIS A 2 -11.95 15.74 -29.25
CA HIS A 2 -11.18 16.99 -29.21
C HIS A 2 -10.93 17.63 -27.82
N PHE A 3 -11.51 17.12 -26.73
CA PHE A 3 -11.37 17.70 -25.37
C PHE A 3 -10.75 16.76 -24.34
N CYS A 4 -10.57 15.48 -24.65
CA CYS A 4 -9.98 14.50 -23.73
C CYS A 4 -8.48 14.43 -24.00
N THR A 5 -7.67 14.86 -23.03
CA THR A 5 -6.21 14.84 -23.14
C THR A 5 -5.62 13.47 -22.79
N GLU A 6 -6.20 12.79 -21.80
CA GLU A 6 -5.68 11.53 -21.26
C GLU A 6 -6.81 10.55 -20.92
N LYS A 7 -6.47 9.26 -20.94
CA LYS A 7 -7.34 8.16 -20.52
C LYS A 7 -6.63 7.38 -19.42
N VAL A 8 -7.30 7.17 -18.30
CA VAL A 8 -6.78 6.45 -17.13
C VAL A 8 -7.72 5.30 -16.79
N SER A 9 -7.15 4.14 -16.46
CA SER A 9 -7.88 3.02 -15.87
C SER A 9 -7.37 2.75 -14.47
N ILE A 10 -8.27 2.41 -13.55
CA ILE A 10 -7.95 2.00 -12.18
C ILE A 10 -7.81 0.47 -12.02
N GLY A 11 -7.92 -0.29 -13.12
CA GLY A 11 -7.71 -1.74 -13.13
C GLY A 11 -8.30 -2.47 -14.33
N ARG A 12 -8.07 -3.78 -14.39
CA ARG A 12 -8.58 -4.67 -15.46
C ARG A 12 -9.95 -5.24 -15.11
N TYR A 13 -10.95 -4.39 -15.03
CA TYR A 13 -12.35 -4.74 -14.78
C TYR A 13 -13.27 -3.63 -15.28
N VAL A 14 -14.56 -3.94 -15.45
CA VAL A 14 -15.57 -2.98 -15.90
C VAL A 14 -16.40 -2.51 -14.70
N VAL A 15 -16.68 -1.21 -14.64
CA VAL A 15 -17.58 -0.59 -13.68
C VAL A 15 -18.73 0.11 -14.41
N ALA A 16 -19.86 0.32 -13.73
CA ALA A 16 -21.08 0.87 -14.33
C ALA A 16 -20.93 2.30 -14.88
N GLY A 17 -20.02 3.09 -14.31
CA GLY A 17 -19.81 4.51 -14.64
C GLY A 17 -18.43 5.02 -14.20
N GLY A 18 -18.11 6.25 -14.59
CA GLY A 18 -16.80 6.88 -14.38
C GLY A 18 -16.60 7.48 -12.99
N GLU A 19 -17.65 7.54 -12.16
CA GLU A 19 -17.65 8.22 -10.86
C GLU A 19 -16.71 7.55 -9.86
N LEU A 20 -16.74 6.21 -9.76
CA LEU A 20 -15.85 5.46 -8.87
C LEU A 20 -14.37 5.63 -9.28
N PRO A 21 -13.96 5.41 -10.56
CA PRO A 21 -12.62 5.73 -11.01
C PRO A 21 -12.19 7.17 -10.74
N ALA A 22 -13.07 8.16 -11.00
CA ALA A 22 -12.78 9.56 -10.73
C ALA A 22 -12.52 9.81 -9.23
N MET A 23 -13.34 9.25 -8.34
CA MET A 23 -13.14 9.38 -6.89
C MET A 23 -11.86 8.71 -6.41
N VAL A 24 -11.49 7.54 -6.96
CA VAL A 24 -10.23 6.86 -6.63
C VAL A 24 -9.02 7.72 -7.04
N VAL A 25 -9.05 8.30 -8.24
CA VAL A 25 -7.98 9.20 -8.70
C VAL A 25 -7.93 10.46 -7.83
N CYS A 26 -9.07 11.08 -7.53
CA CYS A 26 -9.14 12.22 -6.63
C CYS A 26 -8.54 11.90 -5.26
N ASP A 27 -8.94 10.81 -4.61
CA ASP A 27 -8.40 10.39 -3.31
C ASP A 27 -6.87 10.21 -3.38
N ALA A 28 -6.39 9.49 -4.40
CA ALA A 28 -4.98 9.19 -4.59
C ALA A 28 -4.10 10.44 -4.81
N VAL A 29 -4.64 11.46 -5.48
CA VAL A 29 -3.93 12.71 -5.76
C VAL A 29 -4.06 13.70 -4.59
N LEU A 30 -5.26 13.89 -4.06
CA LEU A 30 -5.53 14.88 -3.02
C LEU A 30 -4.76 14.58 -1.72
N ARG A 31 -4.58 13.30 -1.37
CA ARG A 31 -3.75 12.89 -0.20
C ARG A 31 -2.27 13.23 -0.32
N ARG A 32 -1.79 13.63 -1.50
CA ARG A 32 -0.41 14.10 -1.73
C ARG A 32 -0.26 15.60 -1.47
N LEU A 33 -1.36 16.34 -1.33
CA LEU A 33 -1.31 17.78 -1.12
C LEU A 33 -0.80 18.11 0.29
N PRO A 34 -0.01 19.19 0.46
CA PRO A 34 0.44 19.65 1.78
C PRO A 34 -0.74 19.86 2.73
N GLY A 35 -0.63 19.32 3.95
CA GLY A 35 -1.66 19.46 4.99
C GLY A 35 -2.88 18.55 4.85
N SER A 36 -2.92 17.67 3.84
CA SER A 36 -4.00 16.68 3.70
C SER A 36 -3.90 15.51 4.70
N LEU A 37 -2.69 15.22 5.19
CA LEU A 37 -2.43 14.19 6.19
C LEU A 37 -2.14 14.82 7.55
N GLY A 38 -2.72 14.25 8.62
CA GLY A 38 -2.53 14.74 9.99
C GLY A 38 -1.07 14.69 10.45
N HIS A 39 -0.32 13.67 10.04
CA HIS A 39 1.12 13.59 10.26
C HIS A 39 1.83 13.26 8.93
N GLY A 40 2.73 14.14 8.48
CA GLY A 40 3.42 13.98 7.19
C GLY A 40 4.27 12.71 7.07
N GLU A 41 4.73 12.15 8.20
CA GLU A 41 5.46 10.87 8.22
C GLU A 41 4.59 9.68 7.82
N SER A 42 3.26 9.77 7.95
CA SER A 42 2.34 8.71 7.53
C SER A 42 2.38 8.43 6.03
N ALA A 43 2.86 9.37 5.20
CA ALA A 43 3.06 9.16 3.76
C ALA A 43 4.41 8.56 3.41
N VAL A 44 5.36 8.51 4.36
CA VAL A 44 6.76 8.13 4.07
C VAL A 44 6.90 6.62 3.94
N GLU A 45 6.28 5.86 4.85
CA GLU A 45 6.34 4.39 4.89
C GLU A 45 5.01 3.74 4.51
N GLU A 46 4.41 4.12 3.38
CA GLU A 46 3.21 3.46 2.83
C GLU A 46 3.57 2.43 1.74
N SER A 47 2.62 1.56 1.39
CA SER A 47 2.78 0.64 0.25
C SER A 47 3.12 1.41 -1.03
N TYR A 48 4.07 0.88 -1.80
CA TYR A 48 4.58 1.44 -3.06
C TYR A 48 5.32 2.78 -2.90
N SER A 49 5.69 3.16 -1.68
CA SER A 49 6.55 4.32 -1.41
C SER A 49 8.01 4.04 -1.78
N VAL A 50 8.79 5.12 -1.92
CA VAL A 50 10.25 5.04 -2.12
C VAL A 50 10.94 4.40 -0.90
N ALA A 51 10.44 4.63 0.32
CA ALA A 51 11.01 4.05 1.54
C ALA A 51 10.95 2.52 1.56
N LEU A 52 10.00 1.92 0.83
CA LEU A 52 9.84 0.48 0.68
C LEU A 52 10.30 -0.05 -0.69
N ASP A 53 11.07 0.75 -1.44
CA ASP A 53 11.57 0.38 -2.79
C ASP A 53 10.42 -0.01 -3.75
N GLY A 54 9.29 0.70 -3.66
CA GLY A 54 8.08 0.38 -4.42
C GLY A 54 7.37 -0.91 -3.96
N GLY A 55 7.81 -1.52 -2.87
CA GLY A 55 7.22 -2.72 -2.29
C GLY A 55 5.94 -2.47 -1.47
N PRO A 56 5.17 -3.52 -1.16
CA PRO A 56 4.03 -3.43 -0.27
C PRO A 56 4.46 -3.19 1.17
N GLU A 57 3.60 -2.56 1.96
CA GLU A 57 3.84 -2.32 3.37
C GLU A 57 3.98 -3.62 4.18
N TYR A 58 4.76 -3.59 5.23
CA TYR A 58 4.93 -4.69 6.19
C TYR A 58 3.66 -4.90 7.04
N PRO A 59 3.48 -6.07 7.68
CA PRO A 59 2.32 -6.30 8.53
C PRO A 59 2.36 -5.44 9.80
N HIS A 60 1.20 -4.92 10.19
CA HIS A 60 1.01 -4.10 11.38
C HIS A 60 0.33 -4.89 12.48
N TYR A 61 0.73 -4.63 13.72
CA TYR A 61 0.20 -5.26 14.91
C TYR A 61 -0.20 -4.18 15.90
N THR A 62 -1.28 -4.44 16.63
CA THR A 62 -1.76 -3.58 17.71
C THR A 62 -2.19 -4.46 18.88
N ARG A 63 -2.55 -3.84 20.00
CA ARG A 63 -3.01 -4.56 21.20
C ARG A 63 -4.26 -5.40 20.89
N PRO A 64 -4.43 -6.55 21.56
CA PRO A 64 -3.55 -7.16 22.58
C PRO A 64 -2.33 -7.90 21.98
N ALA A 65 -1.32 -8.20 22.82
CA ALA A 65 -0.08 -8.85 22.38
C ALA A 65 -0.27 -10.33 21.96
N ASP A 66 -1.30 -10.99 22.47
CA ASP A 66 -1.78 -12.28 22.00
C ASP A 66 -3.27 -12.15 21.73
N TRP A 67 -3.70 -12.57 20.54
CA TRP A 67 -5.10 -12.69 20.20
C TRP A 67 -5.40 -14.11 19.72
N ARG A 68 -6.09 -14.90 20.54
CA ARG A 68 -6.50 -16.29 20.21
C ARG A 68 -5.31 -17.21 19.88
N GLY A 69 -4.15 -17.00 20.52
CA GLY A 69 -2.92 -17.74 20.24
C GLY A 69 -2.10 -17.19 19.06
N TRP A 70 -2.51 -16.06 18.49
CA TRP A 70 -1.77 -15.34 17.44
C TRP A 70 -0.96 -14.24 18.13
N ALA A 71 0.28 -14.57 18.48
CA ALA A 71 1.17 -13.65 19.18
C ALA A 71 1.76 -12.61 18.22
N VAL A 72 1.91 -11.37 18.71
CA VAL A 72 2.74 -10.35 18.08
C VAL A 72 4.18 -10.84 18.04
N PRO A 73 4.90 -10.72 16.91
CA PRO A 73 6.30 -11.12 16.83
C PRO A 73 7.16 -10.47 17.93
N ASP A 74 7.98 -11.26 18.62
CA ASP A 74 8.80 -10.80 19.76
C ASP A 74 9.68 -9.60 19.41
N VAL A 75 10.18 -9.53 18.16
CA VAL A 75 10.96 -8.39 17.66
C VAL A 75 10.21 -7.06 17.79
N LEU A 76 8.89 -7.05 17.59
CA LEU A 76 8.04 -5.86 17.72
C LEU A 76 7.76 -5.49 19.18
N LEU A 77 7.93 -6.44 20.10
CA LEU A 77 7.78 -6.22 21.54
C LEU A 77 9.11 -5.84 22.22
N SER A 78 10.23 -5.96 21.51
CA SER A 78 11.58 -5.82 22.07
C SER A 78 12.03 -4.38 22.36
N GLY A 79 11.37 -3.37 21.77
CA GLY A 79 11.82 -1.97 21.81
C GLY A 79 13.12 -1.69 21.02
N HIS A 80 13.73 -2.70 20.39
CA HIS A 80 14.94 -2.52 19.59
C HIS A 80 14.61 -1.96 18.20
N HIS A 81 14.57 -0.63 18.09
CA HIS A 81 14.19 0.08 16.86
C HIS A 81 14.94 -0.37 15.59
N ALA A 82 16.25 -0.66 15.68
CA ALA A 82 17.04 -1.16 14.54
C ALA A 82 16.54 -2.53 14.07
N ASN A 83 16.33 -3.47 15.00
CA ASN A 83 15.83 -4.81 14.69
C ASN A 83 14.41 -4.76 14.12
N ILE A 84 13.56 -3.86 14.64
CA ILE A 84 12.20 -3.65 14.15
C ILE A 84 12.22 -3.15 12.71
N ARG A 85 13.06 -2.15 12.41
CA ARG A 85 13.21 -1.62 11.04
C ARG A 85 13.69 -2.71 10.08
N ASP A 86 14.72 -3.46 10.46
CA ASP A 86 15.30 -4.49 9.60
C ASP A 86 14.30 -5.64 9.34
N TRP A 87 13.53 -6.01 10.37
CA TRP A 87 12.43 -6.97 10.25
C TRP A 87 11.31 -6.46 9.33
N ARG A 88 10.88 -5.20 9.48
CA ARG A 88 9.85 -4.58 8.64
C ARG A 88 10.27 -4.57 7.17
N ALA A 89 11.51 -4.20 6.87
CA ALA A 89 12.04 -4.21 5.51
C ALA A 89 12.07 -5.63 4.91
N ASP A 90 12.46 -6.63 5.70
CA ASP A 90 12.42 -8.03 5.29
C ASP A 90 10.99 -8.54 5.03
N GLN A 91 10.02 -8.20 5.88
CA GLN A 91 8.61 -8.55 5.65
C GLN A 91 8.05 -7.92 4.38
N SER A 92 8.36 -6.64 4.11
CA SER A 92 7.96 -5.97 2.87
C SER A 92 8.50 -6.71 1.64
N ARG A 93 9.79 -7.05 1.62
CA ARG A 93 10.42 -7.83 0.53
C ARG A 93 9.78 -9.22 0.35
N ARG A 94 9.50 -9.93 1.44
CA ARG A 94 8.83 -11.25 1.38
C ARG A 94 7.42 -11.14 0.80
N ARG A 95 6.66 -10.12 1.20
CA ARG A 95 5.33 -9.85 0.65
C ARG A 95 5.41 -9.50 -0.84
N ALA A 96 6.39 -8.71 -1.26
CA ALA A 96 6.62 -8.41 -2.68
C ALA A 96 6.88 -9.68 -3.50
N ALA A 97 7.74 -10.57 -2.99
CA ALA A 97 8.09 -11.82 -3.68
C ALA A 97 6.92 -12.83 -3.76
N GLY A 98 6.00 -12.80 -2.81
CA GLY A 98 4.81 -13.67 -2.78
C GLY A 98 3.63 -13.16 -3.60
N GLN A 99 3.67 -11.93 -4.11
CA GLN A 99 2.66 -11.41 -5.04
C GLN A 99 3.06 -11.81 -6.46
N HIS A 100 2.17 -12.52 -7.16
CA HIS A 100 2.32 -12.69 -8.61
C HIS A 100 2.30 -11.30 -9.27
N PRO A 101 3.22 -11.02 -10.22
CA PRO A 101 3.07 -9.86 -11.09
C PRO A 101 1.67 -9.88 -11.71
N VAL A 102 0.96 -8.75 -11.71
CA VAL A 102 -0.27 -8.63 -12.49
C VAL A 102 0.12 -8.87 -13.94
N ASP A 103 -0.21 -10.05 -14.48
CA ASP A 103 0.14 -10.42 -15.84
C ASP A 103 -0.50 -9.43 -16.83
N PRO A 104 0.30 -8.62 -17.56
CA PRO A 104 -0.22 -7.70 -18.56
C PRO A 104 -0.89 -8.43 -19.74
N GLY A 105 -0.68 -9.73 -19.89
CA GLY A 105 -1.18 -10.56 -20.98
C GLY A 105 -2.48 -11.32 -20.69
N LEU A 106 -3.02 -11.29 -19.45
CA LEU A 106 -4.23 -12.05 -19.14
C LEU A 106 -5.42 -11.48 -19.94
N PRO A 107 -6.12 -12.29 -20.76
CA PRO A 107 -7.29 -11.84 -21.50
C PRO A 107 -8.42 -11.47 -20.53
N LEU A 108 -9.18 -10.43 -20.91
CA LEU A 108 -10.40 -10.05 -20.20
C LEU A 108 -11.43 -11.20 -20.29
N PRO A 109 -12.20 -11.48 -19.22
CA PRO A 109 -13.37 -12.36 -19.33
C PRO A 109 -14.44 -11.79 -20.28
#